data_AF-A0A7S2FTE8-F1
#
_entry.id   AF-A0A7S2FTE8-F1
#
_cell.length_a   1.000
_cell.length_b   1.000
_cell.length_c   1.000
_cell.angle_alpha   90.00
_cell.angle_beta   90.00
_cell.angle_gamma   90.00
#
_symmetry.space_group_name_H-M   'P 1'
#
loop_
_entity.id
_entity.type
_entity.pdbx_description
1 polymer ?
#
loop_
_entity_poly.entity_id
_entity_poly.type
_entity_poly.pdbx_seq_one_letter_code
_entity_poly.pdbx_strand_id
1 'polypeptide(L)'
;NTERFGDSANAEGIFATNAHPCHEFSTFRGIFPTIARFNHSCHNNACYRWNENLTQLTVHAIRPIDAGQEICVSYSFEGSLREQRQKHLRETFGFECGCEKCELRGAALYQSEQRLRQ
;
A
#
# COMPACT_ATOMS: atom_id res chain seq x y z
N ASN A 1 -9.66 12.69 9.15
CA ASN A 1 -8.98 12.78 7.85
C ASN A 1 -9.61 13.79 6.88
N THR A 2 -10.65 14.49 7.32
CA THR A 2 -11.36 15.53 6.59
C THR A 2 -10.58 16.86 6.56
N GLU A 3 -9.55 17.01 7.39
CA GLU A 3 -8.84 18.28 7.57
C GLU A 3 -7.62 18.47 6.65
N ARG A 4 -6.97 17.40 6.18
CA ARG A 4 -5.73 17.53 5.39
C ARG A 4 -5.98 17.93 3.93
N PHE A 5 -7.11 17.49 3.37
CA PHE A 5 -7.52 17.78 1.99
C PHE A 5 -8.96 18.30 1.89
N GLY A 6 -9.62 18.61 3.01
CA GLY A 6 -11.02 19.04 3.04
C GLY A 6 -12.02 17.89 2.86
N ASP A 7 -13.26 18.11 3.29
CA ASP A 7 -14.41 17.19 3.19
C ASP A 7 -14.89 16.90 1.74
N SER A 8 -14.15 17.36 0.73
CA SER A 8 -14.55 17.25 -0.68
C SER A 8 -13.51 16.45 -1.46
N ALA A 9 -13.98 15.56 -2.34
CA ALA A 9 -13.16 14.86 -3.32
C ALA A 9 -12.57 15.86 -4.33
N ASN A 10 -11.61 16.67 -3.90
CA ASN A 10 -10.87 17.58 -4.75
C ASN A 10 -9.73 16.84 -5.46
N ALA A 11 -9.25 17.45 -6.55
CA ALA A 11 -8.21 16.84 -7.38
C ALA A 11 -6.93 16.52 -6.59
N GLU A 12 -6.61 17.31 -5.56
CA GLU A 12 -5.45 17.11 -4.71
C GLU A 12 -5.58 15.84 -3.87
N GLY A 13 -6.70 15.64 -3.18
CA GLY A 13 -6.97 14.44 -2.40
C GLY A 13 -7.02 13.18 -3.27
N ILE A 14 -7.64 13.27 -4.46
CA ILE A 14 -7.64 12.18 -5.45
C ILE A 14 -6.19 11.85 -5.84
N PHE A 15 -5.39 12.86 -6.20
CA PHE A 15 -4.01 12.65 -6.60
C PHE A 15 -3.15 12.07 -5.47
N ALA A 16 -3.27 12.62 -4.25
CA ALA A 16 -2.48 12.21 -3.09
C ALA A 16 -2.70 10.74 -2.71
N THR A 17 -3.90 10.20 -2.93
CA THR A 17 -4.28 8.84 -2.52
C THR A 17 -4.21 7.81 -3.65
N ASN A 18 -4.13 8.24 -4.91
CA ASN A 18 -4.16 7.34 -6.08
C ASN A 18 -2.92 7.43 -6.98
N ALA A 19 -2.02 8.40 -6.75
CA ALA A 19 -0.83 8.56 -7.59
C ALA A 19 0.28 7.58 -7.21
N HIS A 20 0.87 6.94 -8.22
CA HIS A 20 2.00 6.02 -8.07
C HIS A 20 3.28 6.60 -8.70
N PRO A 21 4.48 6.18 -8.24
CA PRO A 21 5.74 6.59 -8.85
C PRO A 21 5.83 6.15 -10.32
N CYS A 22 6.26 7.07 -11.20
CA CYS A 22 6.44 6.80 -12.63
C CYS A 22 7.87 6.40 -13.00
N HIS A 23 8.79 6.29 -12.03
CA HIS A 23 10.19 5.90 -12.24
C HIS A 23 10.82 5.65 -10.87
N GLU A 24 11.76 4.70 -10.76
CA GLU A 24 12.30 4.21 -9.48
C GLU A 24 13.00 5.29 -8.64
N PHE A 25 13.52 6.33 -9.31
CA PHE A 25 14.25 7.45 -8.68
C PHE A 25 13.64 8.82 -8.93
N SER A 26 12.40 8.89 -9.42
CA SER A 26 11.78 10.18 -9.75
C SER A 26 10.77 10.64 -8.70
N THR A 27 10.67 11.95 -8.53
CA THR A 27 9.55 12.60 -7.85
C THR A 27 8.28 12.64 -8.70
N PHE A 28 8.36 12.29 -9.99
CA PHE A 28 7.20 12.23 -10.88
C PHE A 28 6.26 11.09 -10.48
N ARG A 29 4.99 11.45 -10.29
CA ARG A 29 3.90 10.52 -9.99
C ARG A 29 2.81 10.65 -11.04
N GLY A 30 2.11 9.56 -11.28
CA GLY A 30 1.04 9.48 -12.27
C GLY A 30 -0.16 8.74 -11.73
N ILE A 31 -1.31 8.99 -12.35
CA ILE A 31 -2.55 8.27 -12.06
C ILE A 31 -2.65 7.09 -13.02
N PHE A 32 -2.82 5.89 -12.44
CA PHE A 32 -2.97 4.65 -13.18
C PHE A 32 -4.32 4.03 -12.79
N PRO A 33 -5.43 4.36 -13.48
CA PRO A 33 -6.78 4.04 -13.02
C PRO A 33 -7.04 2.55 -12.72
N THR A 34 -6.36 1.65 -13.41
CA THR A 34 -6.45 0.20 -13.14
C THR A 34 -5.73 -0.18 -11.85
N ILE A 35 -4.54 0.40 -11.60
CA ILE A 35 -3.70 0.07 -10.44
C ILE A 35 -4.23 0.74 -9.17
N ALA A 36 -4.82 1.94 -9.30
CA ALA A 36 -5.47 2.67 -8.22
C ALA A 36 -6.67 1.93 -7.59
N ARG A 37 -7.17 0.84 -8.22
CA ARG A 37 -8.23 0.00 -7.65
C ARG A 37 -7.72 -1.08 -6.69
N PHE A 38 -6.42 -1.39 -6.68
CA PHE A 38 -5.91 -2.44 -5.80
C PHE A 38 -5.86 -1.95 -4.36
N ASN A 39 -6.59 -2.62 -3.47
CA ASN A 39 -6.60 -2.30 -2.05
C ASN A 39 -5.28 -2.63 -1.34
N HIS A 40 -5.16 -2.13 -0.12
CA HIS A 40 -3.99 -2.37 0.73
C HIS A 40 -4.08 -3.69 1.50
N SER A 41 -2.96 -4.41 1.58
CA SER A 41 -2.69 -5.37 2.66
C SER A 41 -1.22 -5.28 3.11
N CYS A 42 -0.96 -5.35 4.42
CA CYS A 42 0.41 -5.46 4.93
C CYS A 42 1.03 -6.85 4.68
N HIS A 43 0.21 -7.80 4.26
CA HIS A 43 0.60 -9.09 3.70
C HIS A 43 0.04 -9.17 2.27
N ASN A 44 0.54 -8.30 1.39
CA ASN A 44 0.10 -8.17 0.01
C ASN A 44 0.43 -9.42 -0.83
N ASN A 45 -0.32 -9.66 -1.91
CA ASN A 45 -0.04 -10.75 -2.87
C ASN A 45 0.47 -10.25 -4.22
N ALA A 46 0.43 -8.95 -4.47
CA ALA A 46 1.05 -8.33 -5.62
C ALA A 46 1.89 -7.11 -5.23
N CYS A 47 2.82 -6.72 -6.10
CA CYS A 47 3.54 -5.46 -6.04
C CYS A 47 3.48 -4.76 -7.40
N TYR A 48 3.57 -3.43 -7.40
CA TYR A 48 3.77 -2.67 -8.62
C TYR A 48 5.26 -2.31 -8.78
N ARG A 49 5.74 -2.31 -10.02
CA ARG A 49 7.09 -1.90 -10.40
C ARG A 49 7.03 -1.11 -11.70
N TRP A 50 7.74 0.01 -11.76
CA TRP A 50 7.92 0.70 -13.01
C TRP A 50 8.83 -0.12 -13.91
N ASN A 51 8.41 -0.33 -15.16
CA ASN A 51 9.16 -1.04 -16.17
C ASN A 51 9.66 -0.04 -17.21
N GLU A 52 10.95 0.28 -17.17
CA GLU A 52 11.58 1.24 -18.09
C GLU A 52 11.47 0.81 -19.55
N ASN A 53 11.60 -0.49 -19.83
CA ASN A 53 11.56 -1.01 -21.20
C ASN A 53 10.17 -0.86 -21.83
N LEU A 54 9.12 -0.91 -21.02
CA LEU A 54 7.73 -0.74 -21.46
C LEU A 54 7.21 0.68 -21.24
N THR A 55 7.94 1.52 -20.51
CA THR A 55 7.48 2.82 -20.01
C THR A 55 6.11 2.74 -19.32
N GLN A 56 5.93 1.71 -18.49
CA GLN A 56 4.65 1.38 -17.86
C GLN A 56 4.81 0.98 -16.40
N LEU A 57 3.81 1.29 -15.59
CA LEU A 57 3.67 0.69 -14.26
C LEU A 57 3.07 -0.72 -14.42
N THR A 58 3.83 -1.73 -14.01
CA THR A 58 3.46 -3.15 -14.12
C THR A 58 3.14 -3.70 -12.75
N VAL A 59 2.25 -4.69 -12.68
CA VAL A 59 1.85 -5.36 -11.44
C VAL A 59 2.19 -6.83 -11.52
N HIS A 60 2.86 -7.34 -10.49
CA HIS A 60 3.38 -8.70 -10.45
C HIS A 60 2.87 -9.40 -9.20
N ALA A 61 2.42 -10.64 -9.36
CA ALA A 61 2.15 -11.50 -8.21
C ALA A 61 3.48 -11.84 -7.51
N ILE A 62 3.49 -11.76 -6.18
CA ILE A 62 4.65 -12.12 -5.33
C ILE A 62 4.39 -13.38 -4.51
N ARG A 63 3.20 -13.96 -4.64
CA ARG A 63 2.77 -15.26 -4.09
C ARG A 63 1.61 -15.79 -4.94
N PRO A 64 1.26 -17.10 -4.84
CA PRO A 64 0.10 -17.66 -5.52
C PRO A 64 -1.18 -16.88 -5.19
N ILE A 65 -2.05 -16.72 -6.20
CA ILE A 65 -3.33 -16.03 -6.08
C ILE A 65 -4.42 -16.99 -6.56
N ASP A 66 -5.30 -17.39 -5.65
CA ASP A 66 -6.39 -18.31 -5.96
C ASP A 66 -7.54 -17.60 -6.68
N ALA A 67 -8.35 -18.35 -7.43
CA ALA A 67 -9.53 -17.81 -8.10
C ALA A 67 -10.50 -17.19 -7.07
N GLY A 68 -10.88 -15.93 -7.30
CA GLY A 68 -11.75 -15.18 -6.38
C GLY A 68 -11.01 -14.51 -5.22
N GLN A 69 -9.71 -14.74 -5.05
CA GLN A 69 -8.90 -14.01 -4.07
C GLN A 69 -8.66 -12.56 -4.55
N GLU A 70 -8.83 -11.60 -3.63
CA GLU A 70 -8.54 -10.20 -3.92
C GLU A 70 -7.04 -9.97 -4.17
N ILE A 71 -6.72 -9.13 -5.15
CA ILE A 71 -5.36 -8.67 -5.40
C ILE A 71 -5.11 -7.41 -4.55
N CYS A 72 -4.17 -7.51 -3.62
CA CYS A 72 -3.79 -6.41 -2.74
C CYS A 72 -2.32 -6.06 -2.91
N VAL A 73 -2.00 -4.77 -2.76
CA VAL A 73 -0.63 -4.22 -2.77
C VAL A 73 -0.29 -3.57 -1.42
N SER A 74 0.97 -3.25 -1.16
CA SER A 74 1.35 -2.49 0.04
C SER A 74 1.34 -0.98 -0.25
N TYR A 75 0.65 -0.20 0.57
CA TYR A 75 0.71 1.26 0.57
C TYR A 75 1.70 1.79 1.63
N SER A 76 2.15 0.91 2.53
CA SER A 76 3.08 1.23 3.61
C SER A 76 4.50 0.83 3.26
N PHE A 77 5.47 1.41 3.96
CA PHE A 77 6.88 1.07 3.83
C PHE A 77 7.17 -0.36 4.32
N GLU A 78 8.06 -1.03 3.60
CA GLU A 78 8.65 -2.30 4.05
C GLU A 78 9.41 -2.10 5.38
N GLY A 79 9.52 -3.15 6.18
CA GLY A 79 10.23 -3.07 7.48
C GLY A 79 9.49 -2.35 8.62
N SER A 80 8.38 -1.66 8.37
CA SER A 80 7.69 -0.87 9.40
C SER A 80 6.92 -1.73 10.41
N LEU A 81 6.91 -1.33 11.69
CA LEU A 81 6.13 -1.95 12.77
C LEU A 81 4.61 -1.74 12.58
N ARG A 82 3.77 -2.54 13.25
CA ARG A 82 2.30 -2.45 13.09
C ARG A 82 1.78 -1.05 13.38
N GLU A 83 2.25 -0.46 14.46
CA GLU A 83 1.84 0.89 14.87
C GLU A 83 2.18 1.94 13.80
N GLN A 84 3.38 1.88 13.23
CA GLN A 84 3.84 2.80 12.18
C GLN A 84 2.99 2.66 10.91
N ARG A 85 2.70 1.41 10.49
CA ARG A 85 1.84 1.15 9.33
C ARG A 85 0.43 1.69 9.55
N GLN A 86 -0.18 1.39 10.70
CA GLN A 86 -1.53 1.89 11.02
C GLN A 86 -1.59 3.42 11.10
N LYS A 87 -0.59 4.05 11.71
CA LYS A 87 -0.49 5.51 11.76
C LYS A 87 -0.44 6.10 10.35
N HIS A 88 0.44 5.59 9.50
CA HIS A 88 0.58 6.04 8.12
C HIS A 88 -0.73 5.89 7.33
N LEU A 89 -1.39 4.73 7.41
CA LEU A 89 -2.62 4.47 6.68
C LEU A 89 -3.77 5.38 7.14
N ARG A 90 -3.90 5.63 8.44
CA ARG A 90 -4.89 6.59 8.96
C ARG A 90 -4.63 8.02 8.52
N GLU A 91 -3.38 8.47 8.59
CA GLU A 91 -2.99 9.85 8.29
C GLU A 91 -2.97 10.17 6.78
N THR A 92 -2.72 9.18 5.93
CA THR A 92 -2.63 9.38 4.47
C THR A 92 -3.91 8.94 3.75
N PHE A 93 -4.49 7.80 4.13
CA PHE A 93 -5.60 7.18 3.40
C PHE A 93 -6.91 7.14 4.20
N GLY A 94 -6.88 7.42 5.51
CA GLY A 94 -8.08 7.53 6.32
C GLY A 94 -8.72 6.21 6.73
N PHE A 95 -7.99 5.09 6.67
CA PHE A 95 -8.51 3.78 7.09
C PHE A 95 -7.55 3.05 8.03
N GLU A 96 -8.08 2.04 8.74
CA GLU A 96 -7.31 1.09 9.55
C GLU A 96 -7.20 -0.25 8.84
N CYS A 97 -5.99 -0.80 8.76
CA CYS A 97 -5.75 -2.06 8.07
C CYS A 97 -6.15 -3.26 8.92
N GLY A 98 -7.10 -4.06 8.44
CA GLY A 98 -7.56 -5.30 9.07
C GLY A 98 -6.94 -6.57 8.48
N CYS A 99 -5.80 -6.50 7.77
CA CYS A 99 -5.20 -7.71 7.20
C CYS A 99 -4.67 -8.66 8.29
N GLU A 100 -4.48 -9.93 7.94
CA GLU A 100 -3.94 -11.00 8.82
C GLU A 100 -2.71 -10.57 9.66
N LYS A 101 -1.77 -9.82 9.06
CA LYS A 101 -0.56 -9.33 9.75
C LYS A 101 -0.87 -8.26 10.80
N CYS A 102 -1.89 -7.43 10.57
CA CYS A 102 -2.34 -6.43 11.53
C CYS A 102 -3.24 -7.03 12.63
N GLU A 103 -3.90 -8.15 12.33
CA GLU A 103 -4.74 -8.89 13.28
C GLU A 103 -3.95 -9.73 14.27
N LEU A 104 -2.67 -10.03 14.01
CA LEU A 104 -1.80 -10.73 14.97
C LEU A 104 -1.84 -10.10 16.36
N ARG A 105 -1.80 -10.95 17.40
CA ARG A 105 -1.80 -10.59 18.82
C ARG A 105 -0.74 -11.39 19.59
N GLY A 106 -0.40 -10.93 20.80
CA GLY A 106 0.48 -11.64 21.73
C GLY A 106 1.83 -12.08 21.13
N ALA A 107 2.19 -13.34 21.35
CA ALA A 107 3.46 -13.91 20.90
C ALA A 107 3.64 -13.86 19.37
N ALA A 108 2.56 -14.06 18.59
CA ALA A 108 2.64 -14.04 17.13
C ALA A 108 2.98 -12.65 16.58
N LEU A 109 2.38 -11.60 17.16
CA LEU A 109 2.74 -10.21 16.83
C LEU A 109 4.20 -9.94 17.18
N TYR A 110 4.61 -10.29 18.42
CA TYR A 110 5.98 -10.09 18.88
C TYR A 110 7.00 -10.73 17.94
N GLN A 111 6.81 -12.00 17.59
CA GLN A 111 7.69 -12.72 16.66
C GLN A 111 7.70 -12.06 15.27
N SER A 112 6.55 -11.62 14.76
CA SER A 112 6.49 -10.92 13.49
C SER A 112 7.29 -9.61 13.49
N GLU A 113 7.27 -8.87 14.60
CA GLU A 113 7.99 -7.60 14.70
C GLU A 113 9.48 -7.79 14.97
N GLN A 114 9.87 -8.84 15.69
CA GLN A 114 11.29 -9.20 15.87
C GLN A 114 11.99 -9.49 14.54
N ARG A 115 11.30 -10.16 13.59
CA ARG A 115 11.84 -10.42 12.25
C ARG A 115 12.13 -9.15 11.44
N LEU A 116 11.52 -8.01 11.78
CA LEU A 116 11.76 -6.73 11.09
C LEU A 116 12.96 -5.96 11.66
N ARG A 117 13.55 -6.42 12.76
CA ARG A 117 14.67 -5.78 13.47
C ARG A 117 16.03 -6.45 13.20
N GLN A 118 16.03 -7.53 12.42
CA GLN A 118 17.22 -8.27 12.00
C GLN A 118 17.62 -7.81 10.60
#